data_AF-A0A523W6G8-F1
#
_entry.id   AF-A0A523W6G8-F1
#
_cell.length_a   1.000
_cell.length_b   1.000
_cell.length_c   1.000
_cell.angle_alpha   90.00
_cell.angle_beta   90.00
_cell.angle_gamma   90.00
#
_symmetry.space_group_name_H-M   'P 1'
#
loop_
_entity.id
_entity.type
_entity.pdbx_description
1 polymer ?
#
loop_
_entity_poly.entity_id
_entity_poly.type
_entity_poly.pdbx_seq_one_letter_code
_entity_poly.pdbx_strand_id
1 'polypeptide(L)'
;MKRYFLLLIIPFILVLAKDVAVGFVDSERIFKDYQATAAANIEFNEFVKTYRDSATVLKQTIEELKSELETQKLVLSEEARLRKLDELESLTKVYDQFLQNVFGSGGKLEQKNDELMTPLLKKINDAVTQIAEQEGFAIVLDLSEGVFYASNELDLTSMVIDELNFEYGPQILPTEEIKKVIAIFPLREENNEAVDAELGTRCQDELYKTILAFSRDFKITSKANIKMEIIRKGYGRNIEDNQAYSIAHTLLCDYIVVGIVTKFANKIDYTISLKDVG
;
A
#
# COMPACT_ATOMS: atom_id res chain seq x y z
N MET A 1 -25.49 76.93 -38.81
CA MET A 1 -25.92 75.76 -38.01
C MET A 1 -25.57 74.48 -38.76
N LYS A 2 -25.27 73.41 -38.00
CA LYS A 2 -24.88 72.03 -38.40
C LYS A 2 -23.36 71.84 -38.52
N ARG A 3 -22.67 71.61 -37.38
CA ARG A 3 -22.58 70.40 -36.53
C ARG A 3 -21.54 69.42 -37.07
N TYR A 4 -20.40 69.45 -36.38
CA TYR A 4 -19.29 68.52 -36.28
C TYR A 4 -19.55 67.10 -36.82
N PHE A 5 -18.66 66.63 -37.69
CA PHE A 5 -18.42 65.20 -37.88
C PHE A 5 -16.91 64.97 -37.89
N LEU A 6 -16.30 65.16 -36.72
CA LEU A 6 -14.94 64.70 -36.44
C LEU A 6 -15.04 63.18 -36.30
N LEU A 7 -14.67 62.46 -37.37
CA LEU A 7 -14.71 61.02 -37.46
C LEU A 7 -13.55 60.46 -36.61
N LEU A 8 -13.87 60.15 -35.36
CA LEU A 8 -12.97 59.62 -34.34
C LEU A 8 -12.75 58.12 -34.61
N ILE A 9 -11.69 57.79 -35.35
CA ILE A 9 -11.22 56.40 -35.52
C ILE A 9 -10.55 56.02 -34.20
N ILE A 10 -11.29 55.32 -33.33
CA ILE A 10 -10.75 54.62 -32.17
C ILE A 10 -10.14 53.30 -32.67
N PRO A 11 -8.84 53.03 -32.53
CA PRO A 11 -8.32 51.69 -32.75
C PRO A 11 -8.77 50.82 -31.58
N PHE A 12 -9.62 49.84 -31.87
CA PHE A 12 -10.01 48.78 -30.94
C PHE A 12 -8.81 47.83 -30.78
N ILE A 13 -7.89 48.14 -29.87
CA ILE A 13 -6.85 47.21 -29.45
C ILE A 13 -7.53 46.20 -28.52
N LEU A 14 -7.97 45.07 -29.08
CA LEU A 14 -8.27 43.87 -28.31
C LEU A 14 -6.97 43.40 -27.65
N VAL A 15 -6.79 43.74 -26.37
CA VAL A 15 -5.83 43.04 -25.53
C VAL A 15 -6.43 41.66 -25.30
N LEU A 16 -5.98 40.67 -26.07
CA LEU A 16 -6.22 39.26 -25.76
C LEU A 16 -5.41 38.96 -24.49
N ALA A 17 -6.08 38.95 -23.34
CA ALA A 17 -5.50 38.34 -22.15
C ALA A 17 -5.24 36.86 -22.51
N LYS A 18 -3.98 36.42 -22.48
CA LYS A 18 -3.68 34.99 -22.50
C LYS A 18 -4.20 34.42 -21.20
N ASP A 19 -5.26 33.62 -21.26
CA ASP A 19 -5.66 32.80 -20.13
C ASP A 19 -4.47 31.90 -19.76
N VAL A 20 -4.01 32.01 -18.51
CA VAL A 20 -2.92 31.18 -17.98
C VAL A 20 -3.54 29.84 -17.61
N ALA A 21 -3.27 28.82 -18.41
CA ALA A 21 -3.69 27.45 -18.10
C ALA A 21 -2.89 26.93 -16.90
N VAL A 22 -3.59 26.54 -15.83
CA VAL A 22 -3.01 25.98 -14.60
C VAL A 22 -3.48 24.55 -14.46
N GLY A 23 -2.53 23.63 -14.38
CA GLY A 23 -2.74 22.21 -14.11
C GLY A 23 -2.27 21.84 -12.71
N PHE A 24 -2.49 20.60 -12.31
CA PHE A 24 -1.92 20.06 -11.08
C PHE A 24 -1.43 18.63 -11.23
N VAL A 25 -0.58 18.22 -10.30
CA VAL A 25 -0.18 16.84 -10.08
C VAL A 25 -0.30 16.48 -8.60
N ASP A 26 -0.51 15.20 -8.32
CA ASP A 26 -0.34 14.63 -6.99
C ASP A 26 1.03 13.93 -6.95
N SER A 27 2.03 14.61 -6.40
CA SER A 27 3.39 14.05 -6.35
C SER A 27 3.48 12.84 -5.43
N GLU A 28 2.72 12.78 -4.33
CA GLU A 28 2.67 11.58 -3.46
C GLU A 28 2.19 10.36 -4.26
N ARG A 29 1.15 10.54 -5.08
CA ARG A 29 0.65 9.48 -5.95
C ARG A 29 1.64 9.13 -7.06
N ILE A 30 2.28 10.11 -7.70
CA ILE A 30 3.34 9.85 -8.69
C ILE A 30 4.47 9.03 -8.05
N PHE A 31 4.93 9.43 -6.87
CA PHE A 31 5.97 8.70 -6.14
C PHE A 31 5.55 7.28 -5.80
N LYS A 32 4.30 7.09 -5.40
CA LYS A 32 3.77 5.76 -5.06
C LYS A 32 3.64 4.84 -6.28
N ASP A 33 3.17 5.37 -7.40
CA ASP A 33 2.79 4.60 -8.59
C ASP A 33 3.91 4.56 -9.65
N TYR A 34 5.04 5.25 -9.44
CA TYR A 34 6.21 5.17 -10.30
C TYR A 34 7.08 3.95 -9.95
N GLN A 35 7.22 2.97 -10.86
CA GLN A 35 7.88 1.70 -10.56
C GLN A 35 9.32 1.82 -10.03
N ALA A 36 10.07 2.80 -10.52
CA ALA A 36 11.46 2.99 -10.11
C ALA A 36 11.59 3.38 -8.63
N THR A 37 10.57 4.00 -8.03
CA THR A 37 10.59 4.39 -6.61
C THR A 37 10.45 3.15 -5.71
N ALA A 38 9.66 2.16 -6.10
CA ALA A 38 9.49 0.92 -5.34
C ALA A 38 10.82 0.15 -5.26
N ALA A 39 11.53 0.04 -6.38
CA ALA A 39 12.85 -0.58 -6.42
C ALA A 39 13.87 0.17 -5.54
N ALA A 40 13.93 1.49 -5.64
CA ALA A 40 14.81 2.32 -4.83
C ALA A 40 14.48 2.23 -3.32
N ASN A 41 13.19 2.16 -2.96
CA ASN A 41 12.75 1.97 -1.57
C ASN A 41 13.19 0.61 -1.02
N ILE A 42 13.12 -0.46 -1.81
CA ILE A 42 13.61 -1.79 -1.40
C ILE A 42 15.12 -1.73 -1.14
N GLU A 43 15.89 -1.19 -2.09
CA GLU A 43 17.35 -1.06 -1.96
C GLU A 43 17.74 -0.23 -0.74
N PHE A 44 17.07 0.90 -0.51
CA PHE A 44 17.30 1.75 0.66
C PHE A 44 17.00 1.01 1.97
N ASN A 45 15.87 0.30 2.04
CA ASN A 45 15.49 -0.44 3.25
C ASN A 45 16.46 -1.59 3.56
N GLU A 46 16.94 -2.30 2.54
CA GLU A 46 17.97 -3.32 2.69
C GLU A 46 19.27 -2.71 3.22
N PHE A 47 19.71 -1.58 2.64
CA PHE A 47 20.89 -0.85 3.10
C PHE A 47 20.77 -0.43 4.56
N VAL A 48 19.65 0.17 4.95
CA VAL A 48 19.36 0.56 6.34
C VAL A 48 19.41 -0.66 7.27
N LYS A 49 18.80 -1.78 6.86
CA LYS A 49 18.79 -3.01 7.64
C LYS A 49 20.20 -3.53 7.90
N THR A 50 21.07 -3.59 6.88
CA THR A 50 22.46 -4.03 7.02
C THR A 50 23.22 -3.23 8.09
N TYR A 51 23.04 -1.91 8.13
CA TYR A 51 23.70 -1.09 9.13
C TYR A 51 23.06 -1.21 10.53
N ARG A 52 21.74 -1.40 10.63
CA ARG A 52 21.08 -1.69 11.92
C ARG A 52 21.55 -3.01 12.51
N ASP A 53 21.71 -4.04 11.68
CA ASP A 53 22.21 -5.35 12.11
C ASP A 53 23.66 -5.21 12.61
N SER A 54 24.49 -4.46 11.89
CA SER A 54 25.88 -4.16 12.29
C SER A 54 25.95 -3.37 13.61
N ALA A 55 25.09 -2.38 13.80
CA ALA A 55 24.98 -1.63 15.05
C ALA A 55 24.60 -2.55 16.22
N THR A 56 23.68 -3.47 15.98
CA THR A 56 23.19 -4.42 16.99
C THR A 56 24.30 -5.35 17.46
N VAL A 57 25.12 -5.88 16.54
CA VAL A 57 26.27 -6.73 16.87
C VAL A 57 27.28 -5.97 17.72
N LEU A 58 27.69 -4.76 17.32
CA LEU A 58 28.64 -3.94 18.09
C LEU A 58 28.12 -3.64 19.50
N LYS A 59 26.84 -3.30 19.62
CA LYS A 59 26.20 -3.03 20.91
C LYS A 59 26.18 -4.28 21.78
N GLN A 60 25.89 -5.45 21.21
CA GLN A 60 25.91 -6.71 21.94
C GLN A 60 27.31 -7.03 22.49
N THR A 61 28.36 -6.86 21.68
CA THR A 61 29.75 -7.06 22.12
C THR A 61 30.13 -6.14 23.28
N ILE A 62 29.69 -4.88 23.25
CA ILE A 62 29.89 -3.92 24.34
C ILE A 62 29.20 -4.39 25.62
N GLU A 63 27.95 -4.85 25.55
CA GLU A 63 27.20 -5.32 26.71
C GLU A 63 27.76 -6.63 27.29
N GLU A 64 28.23 -7.54 26.44
CA GLU A 64 28.94 -8.76 26.86
C GLU A 64 30.21 -8.41 27.65
N LEU A 65 31.05 -7.51 27.12
CA LEU A 65 32.29 -7.10 27.79
C LEU A 65 32.03 -6.38 29.12
N LYS A 66 30.99 -5.53 29.19
CA LYS A 66 30.54 -4.91 30.45
C LYS A 66 30.12 -5.96 31.47
N SER A 67 29.31 -6.93 31.05
CA SER A 67 28.83 -8.01 31.92
C SER A 67 30.00 -8.85 32.45
N GLU A 68 30.97 -9.19 31.61
CA GLU A 68 32.18 -9.89 32.03
C GLU A 68 33.00 -9.11 33.05
N LEU A 69 33.19 -7.81 32.84
CA LEU A 69 33.90 -6.93 33.78
C LEU A 69 33.24 -6.90 35.16
N GLU A 70 31.91 -6.81 35.21
CA GLU A 70 31.15 -6.79 36.46
C GLU A 70 31.20 -8.16 37.18
N THR A 71 31.01 -9.26 36.44
CA THR A 71 31.01 -10.61 37.02
C THR A 71 32.40 -11.07 37.49
N GLN A 72 33.47 -10.66 36.82
CA GLN A 72 34.84 -11.11 37.11
C GLN A 72 35.63 -10.12 37.98
N LYS A 73 35.00 -9.02 38.45
CA LYS A 73 35.65 -7.92 39.18
C LYS A 73 36.51 -8.34 40.39
N LEU A 74 36.14 -9.43 41.06
CA LEU A 74 36.84 -9.94 42.24
C LEU A 74 37.98 -10.93 41.92
N VAL A 75 38.06 -11.40 40.67
CA VAL A 75 38.99 -12.47 40.25
C VAL A 75 40.04 -11.95 39.25
N LEU A 76 39.74 -10.86 38.53
CA LEU A 76 40.68 -10.23 37.60
C LEU A 76 41.87 -9.58 38.34
N SER A 77 43.06 -9.73 37.77
CA SER A 77 44.20 -8.90 38.16
C SER A 77 43.99 -7.44 37.73
N GLU A 78 44.65 -6.51 38.41
CA GLU A 78 44.56 -5.07 38.09
C GLU A 78 44.93 -4.80 36.61
N GLU A 79 45.98 -5.45 36.10
CA GLU A 79 46.41 -5.33 34.70
C GLU A 79 45.36 -5.87 33.72
N ALA A 80 44.74 -7.02 34.01
CA ALA A 80 43.69 -7.61 33.17
C ALA A 80 42.42 -6.75 33.17
N ARG A 81 42.07 -6.17 34.33
CA ARG A 81 40.95 -5.25 34.49
C ARG A 81 41.15 -3.98 33.66
N LEU A 82 42.34 -3.36 33.73
CA LEU A 82 42.66 -2.17 32.95
C LEU A 82 42.59 -2.44 31.44
N ARG A 83 43.17 -3.55 30.96
CA ARG A 83 43.08 -3.92 29.53
C ARG A 83 41.64 -4.06 29.03
N LYS A 84 40.76 -4.72 29.80
CA LYS A 84 39.35 -4.86 29.43
C LYS A 84 38.59 -3.53 29.46
N LEU A 85 38.94 -2.62 30.36
CA LEU A 85 38.35 -1.27 30.39
C LEU A 85 38.78 -0.44 29.18
N ASP A 86 40.05 -0.50 28.79
CA ASP A 86 40.56 0.17 27.58
C ASP A 86 39.88 -0.39 26.32
N GLU A 87 39.68 -1.71 26.26
CA GLU A 87 38.94 -2.37 25.18
C GLU A 87 37.47 -1.90 25.12
N LEU A 88 36.81 -1.82 26.28
CA LEU A 88 35.43 -1.34 26.38
C LEU A 88 35.29 0.13 25.93
N GLU A 89 36.21 0.99 26.35
CA GLU A 89 36.23 2.40 25.93
C GLU A 89 36.45 2.50 24.42
N SER A 90 37.40 1.74 23.87
CA SER A 90 37.69 1.68 22.44
C SER A 90 36.46 1.23 21.63
N LEU A 91 35.82 0.12 22.03
CA LEU A 91 34.61 -0.39 21.37
C LEU A 91 33.45 0.60 21.45
N THR A 92 33.25 1.24 22.59
CA THR A 92 32.20 2.26 22.77
C THR A 92 32.42 3.44 21.84
N LYS A 93 33.66 3.92 21.73
CA LYS A 93 34.03 4.99 20.78
C LYS A 93 33.80 4.58 19.33
N VAL A 94 34.15 3.35 18.97
CA VAL A 94 33.90 2.81 17.61
C VAL A 94 32.40 2.75 17.32
N TYR A 95 31.60 2.32 18.29
CA TYR A 95 30.14 2.27 18.16
C TYR A 95 29.54 3.67 17.95
N ASP A 96 29.93 4.65 18.77
CA ASP A 96 29.44 6.03 18.64
C ASP A 96 29.84 6.65 17.30
N GLN A 97 31.08 6.44 16.85
CA GLN A 97 31.54 6.87 15.54
C GLN A 97 30.79 6.19 14.41
N PHE A 98 30.51 4.89 14.54
CA PHE A 98 29.72 4.15 13.57
C PHE A 98 28.31 4.73 13.47
N LEU A 99 27.64 4.99 14.60
CA LEU A 99 26.31 5.60 14.60
C LEU A 99 26.31 6.97 13.93
N GLN A 100 27.28 7.83 14.27
CA GLN A 100 27.39 9.16 13.67
C GLN A 100 27.64 9.09 12.15
N ASN A 101 28.57 8.23 11.72
CA ASN A 101 28.93 8.12 10.30
C ASN A 101 27.80 7.54 9.43
N VAL A 102 26.92 6.72 10.01
CA VAL A 102 25.86 6.04 9.27
C VAL A 102 24.53 6.78 9.40
N PHE A 103 24.09 7.05 10.63
CA PHE A 103 22.78 7.58 10.97
C PHE A 103 22.79 9.08 11.33
N GLY A 104 23.97 9.68 11.50
CA GLY A 104 24.10 11.12 11.70
C GLY A 104 23.81 11.91 10.42
N SER A 105 23.67 13.23 10.58
CA SER A 105 23.50 14.15 9.44
C SER A 105 24.72 14.11 8.52
N GLY A 106 24.47 14.05 7.21
CA GLY A 106 25.46 13.81 6.17
C GLY A 106 26.03 12.39 6.18
N GLY A 107 25.47 11.49 6.99
CA GLY A 107 25.90 10.11 7.11
C GLY A 107 25.54 9.25 5.90
N LYS A 108 25.95 7.99 5.93
CA LYS A 108 25.75 7.06 4.81
C LYS A 108 24.28 6.88 4.41
N LEU A 109 23.34 6.92 5.35
CA LEU A 109 21.92 6.79 5.01
C LEU A 109 21.42 7.98 4.20
N GLU A 110 21.76 9.20 4.59
CA GLU A 110 21.37 10.40 3.87
C GLU A 110 21.98 10.40 2.46
N GLN A 111 23.28 10.11 2.35
CA GLN A 111 23.96 10.00 1.06
C GLN A 111 23.32 8.95 0.14
N LYS A 112 22.98 7.78 0.68
CA LYS A 112 22.34 6.71 -0.11
C LYS A 112 20.92 7.09 -0.53
N ASN A 113 20.17 7.76 0.35
CA ASN A 113 18.85 8.28 0.00
C ASN A 113 18.97 9.28 -1.16
N ASP A 114 19.90 10.23 -1.07
CA ASP A 114 20.11 11.24 -2.12
C ASP A 114 20.55 10.60 -3.44
N GLU A 115 21.46 9.64 -3.40
CA GLU A 115 21.91 8.86 -4.57
C GLU A 115 20.74 8.20 -5.30
N LEU A 116 19.81 7.61 -4.54
CA LEU A 116 18.65 6.91 -5.09
C LEU A 116 17.54 7.85 -5.52
N MET A 117 17.24 8.91 -4.75
CA MET A 117 16.08 9.77 -4.97
C MET A 117 16.34 10.89 -5.99
N THR A 118 17.54 11.46 -6.02
CA THR A 118 17.90 12.54 -6.96
C THR A 118 17.58 12.21 -8.42
N PRO A 119 17.99 11.06 -8.98
CA PRO A 119 17.66 10.73 -10.36
C PRO A 119 16.15 10.52 -10.60
N LEU A 120 15.42 10.02 -9.60
CA LEU A 120 13.97 9.81 -9.69
C LEU A 120 13.22 11.14 -9.70
N LEU A 121 13.56 12.05 -8.78
CA LEU A 121 13.05 13.42 -8.74
C LEU A 121 13.28 14.14 -10.06
N LYS A 122 14.48 13.98 -10.65
CA LYS A 122 14.78 14.55 -11.96
C LYS A 122 13.86 13.99 -13.04
N LYS A 123 13.69 12.67 -13.12
CA LYS A 123 12.78 12.04 -14.09
C LYS A 123 11.34 12.49 -13.93
N ILE A 124 10.84 12.58 -12.69
CA ILE A 124 9.49 13.08 -12.39
C ILE A 124 9.34 14.52 -12.89
N ASN A 125 10.27 15.41 -12.55
CA ASN A 125 10.22 16.80 -12.99
C ASN A 125 10.28 16.93 -14.52
N ASP A 126 11.13 16.14 -15.18
CA ASP A 126 11.23 16.13 -16.64
C ASP A 126 9.90 15.67 -17.27
N ALA A 127 9.27 14.61 -16.74
CA ALA A 127 7.98 14.10 -17.21
C ALA A 127 6.84 15.11 -16.97
N VAL A 128 6.77 15.73 -15.79
CA VAL A 128 5.78 16.78 -15.50
C VAL A 128 5.92 17.94 -16.48
N THR A 129 7.15 18.39 -16.74
CA THR A 129 7.43 19.48 -17.68
C THR A 129 6.98 19.12 -19.09
N GLN A 130 7.34 17.92 -19.57
CA GLN A 130 6.98 17.43 -20.88
C GLN A 130 5.45 17.36 -21.07
N ILE A 131 4.73 16.77 -20.11
CA ILE A 131 3.26 16.66 -20.18
C ILE A 131 2.60 18.04 -20.09
N ALA A 132 3.10 18.94 -19.22
CA ALA A 132 2.59 20.30 -19.14
C ALA A 132 2.72 21.05 -20.46
N GLU A 133 3.87 20.94 -21.15
CA GLU A 133 4.09 21.56 -22.45
C GLU A 133 3.19 20.96 -23.55
N GLN A 134 2.98 19.64 -23.54
CA GLN A 134 2.12 18.95 -24.50
C GLN A 134 0.63 19.34 -24.35
N GLU A 135 0.15 19.42 -23.11
CA GLU A 135 -1.23 19.75 -22.78
C GLU A 135 -1.49 21.27 -22.71
N GLY A 136 -0.44 22.09 -22.86
CA GLY A 136 -0.54 23.55 -22.94
C GLY A 136 -0.71 24.26 -21.59
N PHE A 137 -0.30 23.62 -20.49
CA PHE A 137 -0.29 24.22 -19.16
C PHE A 137 0.92 25.13 -18.96
N ALA A 138 0.69 26.35 -18.47
CA ALA A 138 1.73 27.31 -18.16
C ALA A 138 2.26 27.19 -16.73
N ILE A 139 1.45 26.61 -15.83
CA ILE A 139 1.79 26.37 -14.43
C ILE A 139 1.26 25.00 -14.05
N VAL A 140 2.05 24.22 -13.34
CA VAL A 140 1.61 22.98 -12.67
C VAL A 140 1.82 23.14 -11.18
N LEU A 141 0.78 22.88 -10.39
CA LEU A 141 0.81 22.92 -8.94
C LEU A 141 0.85 21.50 -8.36
N ASP A 142 1.47 21.33 -7.21
CA ASP A 142 1.45 20.06 -6.47
C ASP A 142 0.30 20.05 -5.46
N LEU A 143 -0.59 19.06 -5.56
CA LEU A 143 -1.68 18.83 -4.60
C LEU A 143 -1.18 18.54 -3.19
N SER A 144 -0.02 17.88 -3.06
CA SER A 144 0.58 17.58 -1.77
C SER A 144 1.09 18.82 -1.04
N GLU A 145 1.31 19.94 -1.75
CA GLU A 145 1.84 21.19 -1.21
C GLU A 145 0.77 22.27 -0.96
N GLY A 146 -0.39 21.86 -0.43
CA GLY A 146 -1.38 22.80 0.12
C GLY A 146 -2.45 23.29 -0.87
N VAL A 147 -2.63 22.62 -2.00
CA VAL A 147 -3.80 22.80 -2.86
C VAL A 147 -4.94 21.92 -2.36
N PHE A 148 -5.98 22.53 -1.79
CA PHE A 148 -7.10 21.80 -1.18
C PHE A 148 -8.12 21.25 -2.19
N TYR A 149 -8.20 21.85 -3.39
CA TYR A 149 -9.15 21.47 -4.41
C TYR A 149 -8.71 21.97 -5.79
N ALA A 150 -8.82 21.10 -6.79
CA ALA A 150 -8.77 21.43 -8.20
C ALA A 150 -9.74 20.51 -8.96
N SER A 151 -10.30 20.99 -10.06
CA SER A 151 -11.18 20.17 -10.90
C SER A 151 -10.38 19.09 -11.61
N ASN A 152 -10.88 17.85 -11.65
CA ASN A 152 -10.20 16.69 -12.27
C ASN A 152 -9.75 16.92 -13.72
N GLU A 153 -10.39 17.83 -14.46
CA GLU A 153 -10.01 18.21 -15.83
C GLU A 153 -8.62 18.86 -15.92
N LEU A 154 -8.05 19.29 -14.79
CA LEU A 154 -6.73 19.92 -14.69
C LEU A 154 -5.66 18.95 -14.15
N ASP A 155 -6.03 17.68 -13.91
CA ASP A 155 -5.16 16.66 -13.32
C ASP A 155 -4.22 16.05 -14.36
N LEU A 156 -2.92 16.23 -14.18
CA LEU A 156 -1.88 15.65 -15.02
C LEU A 156 -1.30 14.35 -14.43
N THR A 157 -1.68 13.97 -13.21
CA THR A 157 -1.05 12.90 -12.42
C THR A 157 -0.97 11.58 -13.19
N SER A 158 -2.09 11.11 -13.75
CA SER A 158 -2.12 9.82 -14.44
C SER A 158 -1.26 9.83 -15.71
N MET A 159 -1.26 10.94 -16.46
CA MET A 159 -0.43 11.07 -17.67
C MET A 159 1.06 11.06 -17.34
N VAL A 160 1.45 11.72 -16.25
CA VAL A 160 2.84 11.70 -15.76
C VAL A 160 3.25 10.30 -15.30
N ILE A 161 2.38 9.59 -14.57
CA ILE A 161 2.62 8.20 -14.16
C ILE A 161 2.79 7.30 -15.39
N ASP A 162 1.95 7.45 -16.40
CA ASP A 162 2.00 6.66 -17.62
C ASP A 162 3.30 6.93 -18.41
N GLU A 163 3.71 8.19 -18.55
CA GLU A 163 4.97 8.58 -19.20
C GLU A 163 6.18 7.99 -18.45
N LEU A 164 6.22 8.14 -17.12
CA LEU A 164 7.32 7.62 -16.29
C LEU A 164 7.45 6.10 -16.38
N ASN A 165 6.32 5.41 -16.50
CA ASN A 165 6.29 3.96 -16.55
C ASN A 165 6.34 3.38 -17.97
N PHE A 166 6.29 4.22 -19.01
CA PHE A 166 6.32 3.79 -20.41
C PHE A 166 7.56 2.94 -20.73
N GLU A 167 8.73 3.31 -20.21
CA GLU A 167 9.99 2.58 -20.41
C GLU A 167 10.03 1.21 -19.71
N TYR A 168 9.13 0.98 -18.75
CA TYR A 168 9.01 -0.27 -18.00
C TYR A 168 7.99 -1.24 -18.64
N GLY A 169 7.41 -0.86 -19.79
CA GLY A 169 6.37 -1.60 -20.48
C GLY A 169 4.97 -1.30 -19.93
N PRO A 170 3.89 -1.81 -20.57
CA PRO A 170 2.54 -1.61 -20.08
C PRO A 170 2.47 -2.06 -18.63
N GLN A 171 2.14 -1.12 -17.76
CA GLN A 171 1.78 -1.49 -16.41
C GLN A 171 0.55 -2.40 -16.51
N ILE A 172 0.68 -3.63 -16.05
CA ILE A 172 -0.32 -4.11 -15.10
C ILE A 172 -0.15 -3.16 -13.94
N LEU A 173 -0.85 -2.02 -13.95
CA LEU A 173 -1.08 -1.27 -12.72
C LEU A 173 -1.44 -2.35 -11.69
N PRO A 174 -1.03 -2.26 -10.43
CA PRO A 174 -1.99 -2.65 -9.44
C PRO A 174 -3.17 -1.65 -9.57
N THR A 175 -3.97 -1.70 -10.66
CA THR A 175 -5.35 -2.12 -10.46
C THR A 175 -5.15 -3.22 -9.46
N GLU A 176 -5.58 -3.03 -8.20
CA GLU A 176 -5.95 -4.20 -7.42
C GLU A 176 -6.53 -5.13 -8.48
N GLU A 177 -5.87 -6.27 -8.77
CA GLU A 177 -6.50 -7.30 -9.57
C GLU A 177 -7.92 -7.25 -9.04
N ILE A 178 -8.93 -6.98 -9.87
CA ILE A 178 -10.30 -6.91 -9.35
C ILE A 178 -10.53 -8.34 -8.93
N LYS A 179 -10.12 -8.63 -7.68
CA LYS A 179 -9.87 -9.95 -7.19
C LYS A 179 -11.26 -10.39 -6.95
N LYS A 180 -11.73 -11.24 -7.86
CA LYS A 180 -13.13 -11.61 -7.90
C LYS A 180 -13.55 -11.98 -6.49
N VAL A 181 -14.58 -11.30 -6.00
CA VAL A 181 -14.97 -11.33 -4.61
C VAL A 181 -15.89 -12.53 -4.42
N ILE A 182 -15.51 -13.43 -3.52
CA ILE A 182 -16.28 -14.65 -3.22
C ILE A 182 -17.04 -14.45 -1.90
N ALA A 183 -18.35 -14.70 -1.93
CA ALA A 183 -19.16 -14.87 -0.74
C ALA A 183 -19.38 -16.35 -0.42
N ILE A 184 -18.84 -16.82 0.71
CA ILE A 184 -19.03 -18.20 1.18
C ILE A 184 -20.15 -18.20 2.21
N PHE A 185 -21.26 -18.86 1.90
CA PHE A 185 -22.42 -18.98 2.79
C PHE A 185 -22.31 -20.22 3.69
N PRO A 186 -22.98 -20.23 4.86
CA PRO A 186 -23.21 -21.46 5.62
C PRO A 186 -23.88 -22.50 4.73
N LEU A 187 -23.42 -23.76 4.78
CA LEU A 187 -24.08 -24.82 4.04
C LEU A 187 -25.46 -25.09 4.64
N ARG A 188 -26.46 -25.31 3.78
CA ARG A 188 -27.81 -25.62 4.21
C ARG A 188 -27.86 -27.03 4.80
N GLU A 189 -28.32 -27.13 6.04
CA GLU A 189 -28.42 -28.40 6.75
C GLU A 189 -29.74 -29.08 6.39
N GLU A 190 -29.69 -30.26 5.75
CA GLU A 190 -30.92 -30.93 5.26
C GLU A 190 -31.52 -31.95 6.23
N ASN A 191 -30.88 -32.20 7.38
CA ASN A 191 -31.43 -33.05 8.43
C ASN A 191 -31.06 -32.59 9.85
N ASN A 192 -31.84 -33.03 10.85
CA ASN A 192 -31.68 -32.60 12.24
C ASN A 192 -30.29 -32.93 12.80
N GLU A 193 -29.71 -34.07 12.45
CA GLU A 193 -28.35 -34.43 12.89
C GLU A 193 -27.29 -33.42 12.41
N ALA A 194 -27.44 -32.85 11.21
CA ALA A 194 -26.55 -31.81 10.71
C ALA A 194 -26.80 -30.46 11.41
N VAL A 195 -28.07 -30.12 11.68
CA VAL A 195 -28.47 -28.92 12.43
C VAL A 195 -27.92 -28.92 13.85
N ASP A 196 -28.09 -30.04 14.56
CA ASP A 196 -27.64 -30.23 15.95
C ASP A 196 -26.11 -30.19 16.07
N ALA A 197 -25.42 -30.61 15.02
CA ALA A 197 -23.96 -30.58 14.93
C ALA A 197 -23.40 -29.28 14.35
N GLU A 198 -24.26 -28.30 14.06
CA GLU A 198 -23.95 -26.98 13.48
C GLU A 198 -23.05 -27.07 12.23
N LEU A 199 -23.31 -28.08 11.39
CA LEU A 199 -22.44 -28.38 10.27
C LEU A 199 -22.41 -27.26 9.22
N GLY A 200 -23.48 -26.48 9.07
CA GLY A 200 -23.53 -25.38 8.11
C GLY A 200 -22.41 -24.36 8.34
N THR A 201 -22.30 -23.88 9.58
CA THR A 201 -21.27 -22.91 10.00
C THR A 201 -19.88 -23.55 10.04
N ARG A 202 -19.77 -24.80 10.51
CA ARG A 202 -18.48 -25.51 10.57
C ARG A 202 -17.89 -25.74 9.18
N CYS A 203 -18.70 -26.15 8.20
CA CYS A 203 -18.28 -26.30 6.82
C CYS A 203 -17.87 -24.95 6.21
N GLN A 204 -18.61 -23.87 6.51
CA GLN A 204 -18.21 -22.52 6.11
C GLN A 204 -16.82 -22.17 6.65
N ASP A 205 -16.55 -22.39 7.94
CA ASP A 205 -15.27 -22.08 8.56
C ASP A 205 -14.09 -22.83 7.93
N GLU A 206 -14.27 -24.12 7.63
CA GLU A 206 -13.25 -24.92 6.93
C GLU A 206 -13.04 -24.43 5.49
N LEU A 207 -14.09 -24.00 4.80
CA LEU A 207 -13.97 -23.40 3.46
C LEU A 207 -13.24 -22.07 3.49
N TYR A 208 -13.50 -21.21 4.47
CA TYR A 208 -12.71 -19.98 4.65
C TYR A 208 -11.23 -20.30 4.86
N LYS A 209 -10.89 -21.22 5.76
CA LYS A 209 -9.48 -21.62 5.99
C LYS A 209 -8.82 -22.17 4.73
N THR A 210 -9.53 -23.04 4.02
CA THR A 210 -9.00 -23.71 2.84
C THR A 210 -8.82 -22.73 1.69
N ILE A 211 -9.85 -21.95 1.35
CA ILE A 211 -9.79 -21.04 0.19
C ILE A 211 -8.80 -19.91 0.45
N LEU A 212 -8.71 -19.36 1.67
CA LEU A 212 -7.70 -18.35 2.01
C LEU A 212 -6.25 -18.85 1.83
N ALA A 213 -6.01 -20.15 2.04
CA ALA A 213 -4.68 -20.73 1.87
C ALA A 213 -4.26 -20.87 0.39
N PHE A 214 -5.22 -20.85 -0.54
CA PHE A 214 -4.97 -21.06 -1.98
C PHE A 214 -5.31 -19.87 -2.87
N SER A 215 -6.03 -18.87 -2.37
CA SER A 215 -6.45 -17.71 -3.18
C SER A 215 -5.35 -16.67 -3.28
N ARG A 216 -4.60 -16.67 -4.39
CA ARG A 216 -3.77 -15.51 -4.78
C ARG A 216 -4.58 -14.45 -5.52
N ASP A 217 -5.63 -14.86 -6.23
CA ASP A 217 -6.34 -14.02 -7.22
C ASP A 217 -7.79 -13.68 -6.83
N PHE A 218 -8.26 -14.12 -5.66
CA PHE A 218 -9.63 -13.89 -5.15
C PHE A 218 -9.63 -13.20 -3.79
N LYS A 219 -10.65 -12.39 -3.53
CA LYS A 219 -10.92 -11.79 -2.22
C LYS A 219 -12.13 -12.47 -1.61
N ILE A 220 -12.04 -12.92 -0.36
CA ILE A 220 -13.19 -13.51 0.32
C ILE A 220 -13.86 -12.43 1.19
N THR A 221 -15.16 -12.22 1.00
CA THR A 221 -15.91 -11.29 1.86
C THR A 221 -15.98 -11.82 3.29
N SER A 222 -16.14 -10.96 4.29
CA SER A 222 -16.15 -11.40 5.69
C SER A 222 -17.45 -12.12 6.06
N LYS A 223 -17.35 -13.13 6.94
CA LYS A 223 -18.53 -13.78 7.54
C LYS A 223 -19.47 -12.78 8.23
N ALA A 224 -18.91 -11.72 8.81
CA ALA A 224 -19.67 -10.67 9.48
C ALA A 224 -20.55 -9.90 8.47
N ASN A 225 -20.00 -9.55 7.30
CA ASN A 225 -20.75 -8.83 6.27
C ASN A 225 -21.91 -9.68 5.73
N ILE A 226 -21.68 -10.96 5.48
CA ILE A 226 -22.73 -11.90 5.06
C ILE A 226 -23.80 -12.00 6.15
N LYS A 227 -23.40 -12.19 7.42
CA LYS A 227 -24.33 -12.30 8.55
C LYS A 227 -25.16 -11.03 8.74
N MET A 228 -24.56 -9.85 8.58
CA MET A 228 -25.27 -8.57 8.65
C MET A 228 -26.33 -8.47 7.57
N GLU A 229 -26.03 -8.85 6.33
CA GLU A 229 -26.99 -8.81 5.22
C GLU A 229 -28.10 -9.86 5.34
N ILE A 230 -27.80 -11.06 5.88
CA ILE A 230 -28.83 -12.05 6.25
C ILE A 230 -29.82 -11.45 7.25
N ILE A 231 -29.32 -10.82 8.32
CA ILE A 231 -30.14 -10.19 9.36
C ILE A 231 -30.94 -9.01 8.78
N ARG A 232 -30.28 -8.14 8.01
CA ARG A 232 -30.88 -6.94 7.41
C ARG A 232 -32.04 -7.29 6.47
N LYS A 233 -31.93 -8.38 5.71
CA LYS A 233 -32.96 -8.86 4.77
C LYS A 233 -33.98 -9.79 5.44
N GLY A 234 -33.80 -10.12 6.72
CA GLY A 234 -34.71 -10.98 7.48
C GLY A 234 -34.68 -12.45 7.04
N TYR A 235 -33.57 -12.92 6.50
CA TYR A 235 -33.43 -14.31 6.05
C TYR A 235 -33.18 -15.26 7.23
N GLY A 236 -33.63 -16.51 7.06
CA GLY A 236 -33.49 -17.56 8.08
C GLY A 236 -32.09 -18.19 8.10
N ARG A 237 -31.94 -19.25 8.92
CA ARG A 237 -30.68 -20.03 9.05
C ARG A 237 -30.26 -20.69 7.74
N ASN A 238 -31.23 -21.22 7.00
CA ASN A 238 -31.01 -21.91 5.73
C ASN A 238 -31.19 -20.92 4.57
N ILE A 239 -30.08 -20.43 4.04
CA ILE A 239 -30.06 -19.47 2.93
C ILE A 239 -30.30 -20.20 1.62
N GLU A 240 -31.36 -19.83 0.90
CA GLU A 240 -31.65 -20.32 -0.44
C GLU A 240 -30.76 -19.63 -1.49
N ASP A 241 -30.60 -20.25 -2.66
CA ASP A 241 -29.72 -19.73 -3.73
C ASP A 241 -30.08 -18.29 -4.14
N ASN A 242 -31.37 -18.00 -4.33
CA ASN A 242 -31.86 -16.65 -4.66
C ASN A 242 -31.51 -15.60 -3.58
N GLN A 243 -31.59 -15.99 -2.31
CA GLN A 243 -31.22 -15.16 -1.16
C GLN A 243 -29.70 -14.94 -1.12
N ALA A 244 -28.92 -15.99 -1.39
CA ALA A 244 -27.47 -15.90 -1.51
C ALA A 244 -27.06 -14.95 -2.65
N TYR A 245 -27.69 -15.06 -3.82
CA TYR A 245 -27.50 -14.11 -4.93
C TYR A 245 -27.86 -12.68 -4.53
N SER A 246 -29.00 -12.45 -3.86
CA SER A 246 -29.38 -11.09 -3.42
C SER A 246 -28.34 -10.46 -2.47
N ILE A 247 -27.80 -11.26 -1.54
CA ILE A 247 -26.75 -10.81 -0.62
C ILE A 247 -25.46 -10.55 -1.40
N ALA A 248 -25.07 -11.43 -2.32
CA ALA A 248 -23.87 -11.30 -3.13
C ALA A 248 -23.87 -10.02 -3.97
N HIS A 249 -24.99 -9.69 -4.64
CA HIS A 249 -25.13 -8.42 -5.35
C HIS A 249 -24.99 -7.20 -4.42
N THR A 250 -25.56 -7.27 -3.22
CA THR A 250 -25.49 -6.18 -2.23
C THR A 250 -24.05 -5.98 -1.73
N LEU A 251 -23.28 -7.06 -1.64
CA LEU A 251 -21.89 -7.07 -1.20
C LEU A 251 -20.89 -6.95 -2.35
N LEU A 252 -21.35 -6.70 -3.58
CA LEU A 252 -20.53 -6.59 -4.79
C LEU A 252 -19.62 -7.82 -4.98
N CYS A 253 -20.18 -9.01 -4.81
CA CYS A 253 -19.48 -10.29 -4.97
C CYS A 253 -19.64 -10.84 -6.39
N ASP A 254 -18.54 -11.28 -7.01
CA ASP A 254 -18.50 -11.93 -8.32
C ASP A 254 -18.91 -13.41 -8.26
N TYR A 255 -18.66 -14.07 -7.12
CA TYR A 255 -19.01 -15.48 -6.91
C TYR A 255 -19.69 -15.72 -5.57
N ILE A 256 -20.52 -16.76 -5.54
CA ILE A 256 -21.01 -17.37 -4.32
C ILE A 256 -20.56 -18.81 -4.18
N VAL A 257 -20.23 -19.20 -2.97
CA VAL A 257 -20.08 -20.60 -2.56
C VAL A 257 -21.28 -20.95 -1.68
N VAL A 258 -22.11 -21.85 -2.19
CA VAL A 258 -23.33 -22.34 -1.54
C VAL A 258 -23.33 -23.86 -1.58
N GLY A 259 -24.13 -24.50 -0.76
CA GLY A 259 -24.22 -25.94 -0.76
C GLY A 259 -25.11 -26.50 0.33
N ILE A 260 -25.13 -27.81 0.40
CA ILE A 260 -25.95 -28.58 1.33
C ILE A 260 -25.06 -29.52 2.13
N VAL A 261 -25.44 -29.80 3.37
CA VAL A 261 -24.77 -30.76 4.24
C VAL A 261 -25.78 -31.64 4.95
N THR A 262 -25.44 -32.93 5.03
CA THR A 262 -26.20 -33.96 5.74
C THR A 262 -25.28 -34.75 6.65
N LYS A 263 -25.84 -35.28 7.73
CA LYS A 263 -25.12 -36.15 8.65
C LYS A 263 -25.90 -37.43 8.91
N PHE A 264 -25.26 -38.57 8.75
CA PHE A 264 -25.82 -39.87 9.12
C PHE A 264 -24.85 -40.57 10.05
N ALA A 265 -25.18 -40.59 11.35
CA ALA A 265 -24.30 -41.08 12.41
C ALA A 265 -22.93 -40.38 12.40
N ASN A 266 -21.86 -41.09 12.02
CA ASN A 266 -20.49 -40.55 11.98
C ASN A 266 -20.06 -40.10 10.58
N LYS A 267 -20.94 -40.18 9.58
CA LYS A 267 -20.66 -39.76 8.20
C LYS A 267 -21.27 -38.39 7.93
N ILE A 268 -20.51 -37.53 7.28
CA ILE A 268 -20.94 -36.20 6.84
C ILE A 268 -20.79 -36.15 5.33
N ASP A 269 -21.90 -35.93 4.62
CA ASP A 269 -21.94 -35.79 3.17
C ASP A 269 -22.37 -34.35 2.84
N TYR A 270 -21.60 -33.68 1.99
CA TYR A 270 -21.91 -32.32 1.54
C TYR A 270 -21.69 -32.16 0.05
N THR A 271 -22.48 -31.28 -0.56
CA THR A 271 -22.30 -30.81 -1.93
C THR A 271 -22.08 -29.31 -1.91
N ILE A 272 -21.02 -28.85 -2.55
CA ILE A 272 -20.65 -27.44 -2.63
C ILE A 272 -20.67 -27.02 -4.10
N SER A 273 -21.17 -25.82 -4.36
CA SER A 273 -21.20 -25.21 -5.68
C SER A 273 -20.56 -23.82 -5.61
N LEU A 274 -19.59 -23.57 -6.48
CA LEU A 274 -19.12 -22.23 -6.82
C LEU A 274 -19.96 -21.73 -7.99
N LYS A 275 -20.67 -20.62 -7.81
CA LYS A 275 -21.56 -20.05 -8.82
C LYS A 275 -21.16 -18.62 -9.12
N ASP A 276 -21.12 -18.28 -10.40
CA ASP A 276 -20.96 -16.90 -10.88
C ASP A 276 -22.22 -16.09 -10.58
N VAL A 277 -22.04 -14.84 -10.13
CA VAL A 277 -23.13 -13.95 -9.71
C VAL A 277 -23.70 -13.14 -10.87
N GLY A 278 -22.90 -12.88 -11.91
CA GLY A 278 -23.28 -12.06 -13.08
C GLY A 278 -22.75 -10.63 -13.01
#